data_AF-A0A7W0R5V3-F1
#
_entry.id   AF-A0A7W0R5V3-F1
#
_cell.length_a   1.000
_cell.length_b   1.000
_cell.length_c   1.000
_cell.angle_alpha   90.00
_cell.angle_beta   90.00
_cell.angle_gamma   90.00
#
_symmetry.space_group_name_H-M   'P 1'
#
loop_
_entity.id
_entity.type
_entity.pdbx_description
1 polymer ?
#
loop_
_entity_poly.entity_id
_entity_poly.type
_entity_poly.pdbx_seq_one_letter_code
_entity_poly.pdbx_strand_id
1 'polypeptide(L)' 'MTEEYAERAAEDALASVGRGRPSLTGAKEPSPQVTFRVTPELRAKANAEAARQGKRVSDVAREALERYLAS' A
#
# COMPACT_ATOMS: atom_id res chain seq x y z
N MET A 1 12.82 -10.89 -5.24
CA MET A 1 11.73 -9.91 -5.06
C MET A 1 12.00 -9.16 -3.76
N THR A 2 13.03 -8.34 -3.76
CA THR A 2 13.94 -8.25 -2.60
C THR A 2 14.70 -6.92 -2.69
N GLU A 3 14.92 -6.28 -1.54
CA GLU A 3 15.48 -4.93 -1.34
C GLU A 3 14.79 -3.75 -2.05
N GLU A 4 14.69 -3.75 -3.38
CA GLU A 4 14.35 -2.57 -4.18
C GLU A 4 12.94 -2.00 -3.91
N TYR A 5 12.00 -2.87 -3.54
CA TYR A 5 10.66 -2.43 -3.13
C TYR A 5 10.65 -1.82 -1.73
N ALA A 6 11.48 -2.34 -0.82
CA ALA A 6 11.56 -1.84 0.54
C ALA A 6 12.27 -0.46 0.58
N GLU A 7 13.30 -0.27 -0.24
CA GLU A 7 13.98 1.02 -0.39
C GLU A 7 13.06 2.09 -0.98
N ARG A 8 12.34 1.78 -2.07
CA ARG A 8 11.35 2.74 -2.63
C ARG A 8 10.27 3.13 -1.61
N ALA A 9 9.79 2.17 -0.84
CA ALA A 9 8.79 2.44 0.20
C ALA A 9 9.35 3.35 1.32
N ALA A 10 10.63 3.21 1.67
CA ALA A 10 11.30 4.05 2.64
C ALA A 10 11.56 5.47 2.10
N GLU A 11 11.98 5.59 0.85
CA GLU A 11 12.18 6.88 0.17
C GLU A 11 10.87 7.65 0.01
N ASP A 12 9.78 6.98 -0.37
CA ASP A 12 8.45 7.61 -0.47
C ASP A 12 7.94 8.08 0.90
N ALA A 13 8.21 7.32 1.97
CA ALA A 13 7.87 7.70 3.33
C ALA A 13 8.64 8.95 3.78
N LEU A 14 9.93 9.06 3.43
CA LEU A 14 10.76 10.21 3.74
C LEU A 14 10.39 11.44 2.89
N ALA A 15 10.08 11.25 1.60
CA ALA A 15 9.70 12.32 0.69
C ALA A 15 8.32 12.93 0.97
N SER A 16 7.46 12.21 1.70
CA SER A 16 6.10 12.65 2.08
C SER A 16 6.02 13.31 3.46
N VAL A 17 7.14 13.47 4.19
CA VAL A 17 7.15 14.22 5.45
C VAL A 17 6.86 15.70 5.16
N GLY A 18 5.68 16.17 5.57
CA GLY A 18 5.24 17.58 5.44
C GLY A 18 4.43 17.93 4.19
N ARG A 19 4.30 17.00 3.23
CA ARG A 19 3.38 17.12 2.07
C ARG A 19 2.34 16.01 2.21
N GLY A 20 1.05 16.36 2.29
CA GLY A 20 -0.02 15.35 2.39
C GLY A 20 0.17 14.21 1.38
N ARG A 21 -0.28 12.99 1.73
CA ARG A 21 0.04 11.75 0.98
C ARG A 21 -0.09 11.97 -0.54
N PRO A 22 0.99 11.81 -1.32
CA PRO A 22 0.98 12.09 -2.76
C PRO A 22 0.00 11.18 -3.50
N SER A 23 -0.55 11.68 -4.61
CA SER A 23 -1.40 10.85 -5.48
C SER A 23 -0.58 9.74 -6.13
N LEU A 24 -1.19 8.55 -6.21
CA LEU A 24 -0.63 7.40 -6.92
C LEU A 24 -0.63 7.58 -8.45
N THR A 25 -1.23 8.65 -8.99
CA THR A 25 -1.19 8.98 -10.43
C THR A 25 -0.03 9.90 -10.81
N GLY A 26 0.74 10.42 -9.83
CA GLY A 26 1.80 11.41 -10.07
C GLY A 26 1.31 12.81 -10.48
N ALA A 27 0.03 12.95 -10.84
CA ALA A 27 -0.65 14.22 -11.12
C ALA A 27 -1.40 14.72 -9.88
N LYS A 28 -1.88 15.98 -9.91
CA LYS A 28 -2.82 16.53 -8.90
C LYS A 28 -4.23 15.92 -9.00
N GLU A 29 -4.36 14.72 -9.57
CA GLU A 29 -5.64 14.04 -9.75
C GLU A 29 -5.83 12.95 -8.69
N PRO A 30 -7.05 12.74 -8.18
CA PRO A 30 -7.33 11.67 -7.22
C PRO A 30 -6.95 10.30 -7.77
N SER A 31 -6.35 9.46 -6.94
CA SER A 31 -6.08 8.07 -7.32
C SER A 31 -7.37 7.27 -7.41
N PRO A 32 -7.55 6.42 -8.44
CA PRO A 32 -8.66 5.48 -8.50
C PRO A 32 -8.74 4.60 -7.25
N GLN A 33 -9.96 4.30 -6.79
CA GLN A 33 -10.20 3.51 -5.58
C GLN A 33 -11.01 2.25 -5.89
N VAL A 34 -10.63 1.15 -5.23
CA VAL A 34 -11.35 -0.12 -5.27
C VAL A 34 -11.72 -0.50 -3.84
N THR A 35 -13.01 -0.79 -3.61
CA THR A 35 -13.53 -1.18 -2.29
C THR A 35 -13.90 -2.65 -2.29
N PHE A 36 -13.28 -3.42 -1.40
CA PHE A 36 -13.55 -4.85 -1.24
C PHE A 36 -14.43 -5.11 -0.02
N ARG A 37 -15.40 -6.02 -0.17
CA ARG A 37 -16.04 -6.67 0.97
C ARG A 37 -15.22 -7.89 1.34
N VAL A 38 -14.85 -7.98 2.60
CA VAL A 38 -14.02 -9.06 3.15
C VAL A 38 -14.62 -9.56 4.44
N THR A 39 -14.29 -10.80 4.82
CA THR A 39 -14.71 -11.33 6.11
C THR A 39 -13.96 -10.63 7.25
N PRO A 40 -14.49 -10.63 8.49
CA PRO A 40 -13.81 -10.05 9.64
C PRO A 40 -12.42 -10.66 9.88
N GLU A 41 -12.27 -11.97 9.66
CA GLU A 41 -11.02 -12.70 9.85
C GLU A 41 -9.97 -12.26 8.84
N LEU A 42 -10.36 -12.05 7.57
CA LEU A 42 -9.45 -11.56 6.54
C LEU A 42 -9.01 -10.13 6.83
N ARG A 43 -9.92 -9.27 7.31
CA ARG A 43 -9.58 -7.92 7.75
C ARG A 43 -8.60 -7.94 8.92
N ALA A 44 -8.80 -8.82 9.90
CA ALA A 44 -7.88 -8.97 11.04
C ALA A 44 -6.48 -9.40 10.60
N LYS A 45 -6.38 -10.38 9.69
CA LYS A 45 -5.10 -10.81 9.11
C LYS A 45 -4.39 -9.68 8.36
N ALA A 46 -5.13 -8.91 7.56
CA ALA A 46 -4.57 -7.78 6.84
C ALA A 46 -4.04 -6.68 7.77
N ASN A 47 -4.76 -6.39 8.88
CA ASN A 47 -4.30 -5.45 9.90
C ASN A 47 -3.01 -5.94 10.59
N ALA A 48 -2.97 -7.21 10.99
CA ALA A 48 -1.80 -7.79 11.66
C ALA A 48 -0.57 -7.76 10.75
N GLU A 49 -0.75 -8.08 9.46
CA GLU A 49 0.32 -8.06 8.48
C GLU A 49 0.83 -6.64 8.20
N ALA A 50 -0.10 -5.68 8.06
CA ALA A 50 0.25 -4.27 7.90
C ALA A 50 1.04 -3.75 9.11
N ALA A 51 0.61 -4.08 10.33
CA ALA A 51 1.32 -3.72 11.56
C ALA A 51 2.72 -4.35 11.63
N ARG A 52 2.84 -5.63 11.26
CA ARG A 52 4.12 -6.35 11.22
C ARG A 52 5.12 -5.70 10.25
N GLN A 53 4.65 -5.14 9.14
CA GLN A 53 5.47 -4.47 8.14
C GLN A 53 5.61 -2.95 8.36
N GLY A 54 4.96 -2.36 9.36
CA GLY A 54 4.90 -0.90 9.52
C GLY A 54 4.19 -0.17 8.38
N LYS A 55 3.28 -0.85 7.67
CA LYS A 55 2.55 -0.34 6.50
C LYS A 55 1.09 -0.06 6.81
N ARG A 56 0.38 0.60 5.89
CA ARG A 56 -1.09 0.66 5.93
C ARG A 56 -1.69 -0.57 5.25
N VAL A 57 -2.90 -0.93 5.66
CA VAL A 57 -3.67 -2.03 5.04
C VAL A 57 -3.87 -1.81 3.54
N SER A 58 -4.07 -0.56 3.11
CA SER A 58 -4.19 -0.21 1.68
C SER A 58 -2.92 -0.52 0.89
N ASP A 59 -1.75 -0.41 1.52
CA ASP A 59 -0.48 -0.70 0.84
C ASP A 59 -0.32 -2.21 0.67
N VAL A 60 -0.65 -2.99 1.70
CA VAL A 60 -0.70 -4.47 1.63
C VAL A 60 -1.70 -4.94 0.57
N ALA A 61 -2.90 -4.34 0.53
CA ALA A 61 -3.93 -4.69 -0.45
C ALA A 61 -3.49 -4.38 -1.89
N ARG A 62 -2.88 -3.21 -2.10
CA ARG A 62 -2.35 -2.81 -3.40
C ARG A 62 -1.23 -3.74 -3.85
N GLU A 63 -0.25 -4.02 -3.00
CA GLU A 63 0.85 -4.96 -3.30
C GLU A 63 0.33 -6.36 -3.66
N ALA A 64 -0.67 -6.86 -2.92
CA ALA A 64 -1.26 -8.16 -3.19
C ALA A 64 -1.96 -8.18 -4.55
N LEU A 65 -2.70 -7.13 -4.89
CA LEU A 65 -3.39 -7.01 -6.17
C LEU A 65 -2.40 -6.88 -7.34
N GLU A 66 -1.36 -6.06 -7.21
CA GLU A 66 -0.28 -5.93 -8.20
C GLU A 66 0.41 -7.29 -8.45
N ARG A 67 0.76 -8.02 -7.38
CA ARG A 67 1.39 -9.35 -7.51
C ARG A 67 0.46 -10.38 -8.16
N TYR A 68 -0.84 -10.35 -7.84
CA TYR A 68 -1.83 -11.26 -8.42
C TYR A 68 -2.07 -11.00 -9.91
N LEU A 69 -1.96 -9.75 -10.37
CA LEU A 69 -2.14 -9.39 -11.78
C LEU A 69 -0.86 -9.50 -12.63
N ALA A 70 0.30 -9.55 -11.98
CA ALA A 70 1.60 -9.74 -12.65
C ALA A 70 1.90 -11.21 -13.03
N SER A 71 1.02 -12.14 -12.65
CA SER A 71 1.10 -13.58 -12.97
C SER A 71 0.25 -13.99 -14.16
#